data_AF-A0A926HBU9-F1
#
_entry.id   AF-A0A926HBU9-F1
#
_cell.length_a   1.000
_cell.length_b   1.000
_cell.length_c   1.000
_cell.angle_alpha   90.00
_cell.angle_beta   90.00
_cell.angle_gamma   90.00
#
_symmetry.space_group_name_H-M   'P 1'
#
loop_
_entity.id
_entity.type
_entity.pdbx_description
1 polymer ?
#
loop_
_entity_poly.entity_id
_entity_poly.type
_entity_poly.pdbx_seq_one_letter_code
_entity_poly.pdbx_strand_id
1 'polypeptide(L)'
;MEPILRCINLSKSFGSLPVLRHVSFDIVPGEVVGLAGRSGAGKSVLSEILTGVETPSEGDVYVAGRQVIWPFHARAAGIAVIRQQPELAERFDITTNIFLGEELGWSIAGRWLRVPNRRQMDQRAAEVLAQLDTRFNSLREKVANLTSEQRQLVAIARTLVWPAKLVVVDEPTQQLSYAYQQRLLALIRSWQRDGAAVLFSSNNLDHLFAVSDRIVVLREGRSVADLRVDVAGREDVVAALVGMADRQQLTPIIWALDSYYRAREQAEKLGHQQTLLEQSLAAQDSLNRQLIDQLAVQVSALDSANLALQDAQRRLLTEREQERKSLARELHDQVIQDLLSLNYQLEEIEVDAVEREQADDLADVRASIRALVEDVRRICGSLRPLTIDSLGLGAALQSYTRDWSTRTGVAVALELDDRLERLPEAIELSIFRIVQEGLSNVRKHARASEVSIRLRHSSPRTLMVAITDNGLGLPRGFDLAALAREGHYGLLGISERVALLEGRLHVQNQPGGGAIIQVEIPHPRVNVREQSATRILRAK
;
A
#
# COMPACT_ATOMS: atom_id res chain seq x y z
N MET A 1 29.50 55.77 -12.75
CA MET A 1 30.43 54.62 -12.60
C MET A 1 31.07 54.36 -13.94
N GLU A 2 32.30 53.85 -13.97
CA GLU A 2 32.94 53.46 -15.22
C GLU A 2 32.31 52.15 -15.75
N PRO A 3 32.01 52.04 -17.05
CA PRO A 3 31.36 50.85 -17.60
C PRO A 3 32.31 49.64 -17.62
N ILE A 4 31.78 48.45 -17.31
CA ILE A 4 32.51 47.19 -17.43
C ILE A 4 32.63 46.75 -18.89
N LEU A 5 31.65 47.12 -19.72
CA LEU A 5 31.65 46.87 -21.16
C LEU A 5 31.25 48.17 -21.85
N ARG A 6 31.97 48.56 -22.89
CA ARG A 6 31.60 49.69 -23.75
C ARG A 6 31.85 49.35 -25.20
N CYS A 7 30.80 49.44 -26.01
CA CYS A 7 30.82 49.22 -27.45
C CYS A 7 30.66 50.57 -28.16
N ILE A 8 31.52 50.85 -29.13
CA ILE A 8 31.52 52.10 -29.88
C ILE A 8 31.48 51.78 -31.37
N ASN A 9 30.38 52.14 -32.02
CA ASN A 9 30.16 52.03 -33.46
C ASN A 9 30.48 50.65 -34.05
N LEU A 10 30.15 49.58 -33.33
CA LEU A 10 30.42 48.20 -33.77
C LEU A 10 29.67 47.87 -35.05
N SER A 11 30.41 47.44 -36.08
CA SER A 11 29.88 46.92 -37.33
C SER A 11 30.47 45.55 -37.66
N LYS A 12 29.70 44.71 -38.34
CA LYS A 12 30.16 43.39 -38.81
C LYS A 12 29.46 43.02 -40.11
N SER A 13 30.26 42.64 -41.10
CA SER A 13 29.80 42.11 -42.38
C SER A 13 30.43 40.76 -42.66
N PHE A 14 29.67 39.84 -43.25
CA PHE A 14 30.18 38.58 -43.80
C PHE A 14 30.12 38.67 -45.32
N GLY A 15 31.27 38.93 -45.95
CA GLY A 15 31.32 39.29 -47.37
C GLY A 15 30.55 40.59 -47.63
N SER A 16 29.59 40.55 -48.57
CA SER A 16 28.73 41.69 -48.89
C SER A 16 27.49 41.83 -47.99
N LEU A 17 27.29 40.92 -47.02
CA LEU A 17 26.13 40.93 -46.14
C LEU A 17 26.43 41.67 -44.82
N PRO A 18 25.96 42.92 -44.64
CA PRO A 18 26.09 43.63 -43.38
C PRO A 18 25.11 43.08 -42.33
N VAL A 19 25.64 42.59 -41.20
CA VAL A 19 24.85 42.02 -40.10
C VAL A 19 24.71 42.99 -38.92
N LEU A 20 25.77 43.72 -38.57
CA LEU A 20 25.74 44.78 -37.57
C LEU A 20 26.22 46.10 -38.17
N ARG A 21 25.60 47.21 -37.77
CA ARG A 21 25.85 48.55 -38.32
C ARG A 21 25.89 49.57 -37.19
N HIS A 22 27.09 50.03 -36.82
CA HIS A 22 27.34 51.10 -35.86
C HIS A 22 26.61 50.95 -34.50
N VAL A 23 26.60 49.74 -33.96
CA VAL A 23 25.98 49.44 -32.65
C VAL A 23 26.83 50.05 -31.53
N SER A 24 26.22 50.89 -30.71
CA SER A 24 26.86 51.50 -29.53
C SER A 24 25.98 51.33 -28.31
N PHE A 25 26.57 50.86 -27.22
CA PHE A 25 25.98 50.78 -25.89
C PHE A 25 27.08 50.43 -24.88
N ASP A 26 26.85 50.71 -23.61
CA ASP A 26 27.72 50.29 -22.51
C ASP A 26 26.97 49.38 -21.55
N ILE A 27 27.64 48.86 -20.52
CA ILE A 27 27.05 48.16 -19.37
C ILE A 27 27.88 48.55 -18.15
N VAL A 28 27.23 48.96 -17.06
CA VAL A 28 27.91 49.28 -15.80
C VAL A 28 27.95 48.09 -14.83
N PRO A 29 28.85 48.08 -13.82
CA PRO A 29 28.87 47.02 -12.81
C PRO A 29 27.52 46.88 -12.08
N GLY A 30 27.07 45.64 -11.87
CA GLY A 30 25.78 45.34 -11.23
C GLY A 30 24.54 45.67 -12.07
N GLU A 31 24.70 45.97 -13.36
CA GLU A 31 23.58 46.22 -14.29
C GLU A 31 23.27 44.99 -15.14
N VAL A 32 21.99 44.72 -15.34
CA VAL A 32 21.47 43.74 -16.29
C VAL A 32 20.91 44.47 -17.52
N VAL A 33 21.60 44.36 -18.64
CA VAL A 33 21.12 44.87 -19.93
C VAL A 33 20.47 43.75 -20.72
N GLY A 34 19.19 43.90 -21.02
CA GLY A 34 18.44 43.02 -21.91
C GLY A 34 18.72 43.34 -23.37
N LEU A 35 18.85 42.33 -24.22
CA LEU A 35 18.98 42.49 -25.67
C LEU A 35 17.75 41.93 -26.37
N ALA A 36 16.90 42.83 -26.87
CA ALA A 36 15.72 42.48 -27.65
C ALA A 36 16.00 42.61 -29.15
N GLY A 37 15.40 41.75 -29.97
CA GLY A 37 15.54 41.81 -31.42
C GLY A 37 14.81 40.65 -32.10
N ARG A 38 14.30 40.85 -33.31
CA ARG A 38 13.75 39.74 -34.10
C ARG A 38 14.85 38.73 -34.47
N SER A 39 14.44 37.53 -34.89
CA SER A 39 15.39 36.59 -35.51
C SER A 39 16.11 37.27 -36.68
N GLY A 40 17.43 37.12 -36.73
CA GLY A 40 18.28 37.80 -37.73
C GLY A 40 18.63 39.26 -37.44
N ALA A 41 18.25 39.83 -36.29
CA ALA A 41 18.61 41.21 -35.93
C ALA A 41 20.10 41.42 -35.58
N GLY A 42 20.89 40.34 -35.50
CA GLY A 42 22.32 40.39 -35.18
C GLY A 42 22.69 40.13 -33.71
N LYS A 43 21.74 39.69 -32.86
CA LYS A 43 21.98 39.43 -31.42
C LYS A 43 23.13 38.45 -31.15
N SER A 44 23.13 37.29 -31.80
CA SER A 44 24.17 36.27 -31.62
C SER A 44 25.52 36.71 -32.16
N VAL A 45 25.55 37.40 -33.31
CA VAL A 45 26.79 37.97 -33.86
C VAL A 45 27.37 39.03 -32.93
N LEU A 46 26.52 39.85 -32.31
CA LEU A 46 26.96 40.80 -31.28
C LEU A 46 27.56 40.05 -30.09
N SER A 47 26.88 39.02 -29.58
CA SER A 47 27.39 38.17 -28.49
C SER A 47 28.75 37.54 -28.83
N GLU A 48 28.92 37.02 -30.04
CA GLU A 48 30.17 36.43 -30.54
C GLU A 48 31.32 37.45 -30.60
N ILE A 49 31.04 38.68 -31.02
CA ILE A 49 32.04 39.76 -31.02
C ILE A 49 32.46 40.12 -29.60
N LEU A 50 31.49 40.28 -28.69
CA LEU A 50 31.72 40.66 -27.29
C LEU A 50 32.41 39.56 -26.48
N THR A 51 32.39 38.33 -26.99
CA THR A 51 33.07 37.18 -26.36
C THR A 51 34.36 36.79 -27.09
N GLY A 52 34.75 37.56 -28.10
CA GLY A 52 36.03 37.43 -28.80
C GLY A 52 36.10 36.31 -29.84
N VAL A 53 34.96 35.71 -30.19
CA VAL A 53 34.84 34.67 -31.23
C VAL A 53 34.94 35.29 -32.61
N GLU A 54 34.22 36.39 -32.81
CA GLU A 54 34.16 37.09 -34.09
C GLU A 54 34.86 38.45 -33.98
N THR A 55 35.66 38.79 -34.99
CA THR A 55 36.30 40.11 -35.09
C THR A 55 35.31 41.11 -35.72
N PRO A 56 35.08 42.29 -35.13
CA PRO A 56 34.26 43.32 -35.76
C PRO A 56 34.93 43.83 -37.05
N SER A 57 34.12 44.25 -38.02
CA SER A 57 34.62 44.91 -39.23
C SER A 57 35.05 46.35 -38.95
N GLU A 58 34.34 47.02 -38.04
CA GLU A 58 34.63 48.39 -37.59
C GLU A 58 34.17 48.57 -36.14
N GLY A 59 34.68 49.61 -35.49
CA GLY A 59 34.33 49.99 -34.13
C GLY A 59 35.20 49.32 -33.07
N ASP A 60 34.99 49.75 -31.83
CA ASP A 60 35.84 49.42 -30.70
C ASP A 60 35.03 48.84 -29.54
N VAL A 61 35.64 47.91 -28.80
CA VAL A 61 35.09 47.38 -27.55
C VAL A 61 36.11 47.57 -26.45
N TYR A 62 35.62 48.04 -25.30
CA TYR A 62 36.38 48.18 -24.08
C TYR A 62 35.78 47.28 -23.01
N VAL A 63 36.63 46.53 -22.32
CA VAL A 63 36.26 45.69 -21.18
C VAL A 63 37.05 46.19 -19.96
N ALA A 64 36.33 46.61 -18.92
CA ALA A 64 36.89 47.22 -17.70
C ALA A 64 37.92 48.33 -18.02
N GLY A 65 37.53 49.26 -18.90
CA GLY A 65 38.35 50.40 -19.31
C GLY A 65 39.47 50.09 -20.32
N ARG A 66 39.69 48.82 -20.70
CA ARG A 66 40.76 48.43 -21.65
C ARG A 66 40.17 48.03 -22.99
N GLN A 67 40.70 48.59 -24.07
CA GLN A 67 40.33 48.17 -25.42
C GLN A 67 40.74 46.71 -25.64
N VAL A 68 39.81 45.89 -26.11
CA VAL A 68 40.12 44.50 -26.50
C VAL A 68 40.69 44.47 -27.92
N ILE A 69 41.63 43.57 -28.14
CA ILE A 69 42.24 43.30 -29.45
C ILE A 69 41.83 41.89 -29.85
N TRP A 70 41.25 41.73 -31.03
CA TRP A 70 40.73 40.45 -31.49
C TRP A 70 41.77 39.59 -32.21
N PRO A 71 41.61 38.25 -32.17
CA PRO A 71 40.69 37.52 -31.30
C PRO A 71 41.18 37.58 -29.84
N PHE A 72 40.26 37.58 -28.87
CA PHE A 72 40.60 37.51 -27.45
C PHE A 72 39.83 36.40 -26.74
N HIS A 73 40.37 35.94 -25.63
CA HIS A 73 39.67 34.98 -24.78
C HIS A 73 38.77 35.70 -23.79
N ALA A 74 37.44 35.57 -23.97
CA ALA A 74 36.42 36.10 -23.04
C ALA A 74 36.78 35.88 -21.55
N ARG A 75 37.20 34.66 -21.20
CA ARG A 75 37.58 34.31 -19.83
C ARG A 75 38.75 35.15 -19.31
N ALA A 76 39.78 35.40 -20.12
CA ALA A 76 40.93 36.22 -19.71
C ALA A 76 40.54 37.70 -19.50
N ALA A 77 39.49 38.16 -20.19
CA ALA A 77 38.88 39.47 -20.00
C ALA A 77 37.88 39.53 -18.81
N GLY A 78 37.65 38.41 -18.11
CA GLY A 78 36.70 38.32 -17.00
C GLY A 78 35.24 38.15 -17.42
N ILE A 79 35.00 37.64 -18.64
CA ILE A 79 33.68 37.43 -19.22
C ILE A 79 33.29 35.94 -19.18
N ALA A 80 32.16 35.63 -18.54
CA ALA A 80 31.51 34.32 -18.62
C ALA A 80 30.47 34.31 -19.75
N VAL A 81 30.29 33.15 -20.39
CA VAL A 81 29.41 33.02 -21.55
C VAL A 81 28.53 31.79 -21.42
N ILE A 82 27.23 32.00 -21.59
CA ILE A 82 26.20 30.98 -21.75
C ILE A 82 25.61 31.19 -23.14
N ARG A 83 25.82 30.22 -24.04
CA ARG A 83 25.36 30.31 -25.43
C ARG A 83 24.03 29.61 -25.61
N GLN A 84 23.36 29.93 -26.72
CA GLN A 84 22.12 29.27 -27.13
C GLN A 84 22.35 27.78 -27.35
N GLN A 85 23.49 27.41 -27.96
CA GLN A 85 23.94 26.03 -28.10
C GLN A 85 25.20 25.82 -27.22
N PRO A 86 25.14 24.94 -26.21
CA PRO A 86 26.24 24.76 -25.29
C PRO A 86 27.39 24.00 -25.96
N GLU A 87 28.52 24.67 -26.13
CA GLU A 87 29.79 24.06 -26.54
C GLU A 87 30.42 23.32 -25.36
N LEU A 88 30.18 22.01 -25.31
CA LEU A 88 30.70 21.10 -24.31
C LEU A 88 31.57 20.03 -24.98
N ALA A 89 32.60 19.57 -24.27
CA ALA A 89 33.46 18.50 -24.71
C ALA A 89 32.74 17.15 -24.57
N GLU A 90 32.19 16.64 -25.68
CA GLU A 90 31.33 15.45 -25.77
C GLU A 90 31.92 14.20 -25.08
N ARG A 91 33.25 14.04 -25.19
CA ARG A 91 33.96 12.86 -24.69
C ARG A 91 34.26 12.93 -23.20
N PHE A 92 34.08 14.11 -22.58
CA PHE A 92 34.37 14.34 -21.18
C PHE A 92 33.12 14.25 -20.32
N ASP A 93 33.34 13.99 -19.03
CA ASP A 93 32.28 13.91 -18.04
C ASP A 93 31.76 15.29 -17.64
N ILE A 94 30.67 15.31 -16.88
CA ILE A 94 30.02 16.53 -16.38
C ILE A 94 31.01 17.37 -15.57
N THR A 95 31.68 16.78 -14.57
CA THR A 95 32.63 17.52 -13.72
C THR A 95 33.72 18.18 -14.57
N THR A 96 34.31 17.43 -15.49
CA THR A 96 35.40 17.94 -16.35
C THR A 96 34.91 19.09 -17.22
N ASN A 97 33.69 19.01 -17.75
CA ASN A 97 33.10 20.11 -18.53
C ASN A 97 32.83 21.37 -17.70
N ILE A 98 32.35 21.22 -16.46
CA ILE A 98 32.09 22.35 -15.54
C ILE A 98 33.40 23.10 -15.24
N PHE A 99 34.51 22.38 -15.05
CA PHE A 99 35.80 22.96 -14.67
C PHE A 99 36.78 23.13 -15.83
N LEU A 100 36.36 22.91 -17.08
CA LEU A 100 37.29 22.87 -18.21
C LEU A 100 38.06 24.20 -18.33
N GLY A 101 39.38 24.10 -18.23
CA GLY A 101 40.32 25.24 -18.25
C GLY A 101 40.40 26.05 -16.95
N GLU A 102 39.77 25.60 -15.86
CA GLU A 102 39.90 26.10 -14.48
C GLU A 102 39.86 24.92 -13.49
N GLU A 103 40.65 23.89 -13.77
CA GLU A 103 40.69 22.70 -12.93
C GLU A 103 41.20 23.06 -11.53
N LEU A 104 40.40 22.75 -10.51
CA LEU A 104 40.82 22.86 -9.11
C LEU A 104 41.88 21.80 -8.83
N GLY A 105 42.97 22.17 -8.16
CA GLY A 105 44.07 21.24 -7.93
C GLY A 105 45.36 21.90 -7.47
N TRP A 106 46.44 21.11 -7.46
CA TRP A 106 47.75 21.53 -7.00
C TRP A 106 48.63 21.97 -8.16
N SER A 107 49.32 23.10 -8.01
CA SER A 107 50.39 23.52 -8.91
C SER A 107 51.69 22.81 -8.50
N ILE A 108 52.26 21.99 -9.40
CA ILE A 108 53.47 21.20 -9.10
C ILE A 108 54.74 21.87 -9.65
N ALA A 109 54.61 22.76 -10.63
CA ALA A 109 55.71 23.54 -11.19
C ALA A 109 55.23 24.95 -11.62
N GLY A 110 54.85 25.78 -10.64
CA GLY A 110 54.26 27.09 -10.90
C GLY A 110 52.93 26.99 -11.67
N ARG A 111 52.66 27.96 -12.55
CA ARG A 111 51.40 28.03 -13.32
C ARG A 111 51.32 27.03 -14.49
N TRP A 112 52.38 26.26 -14.75
CA TRP A 112 52.56 25.45 -15.98
C TRP A 112 52.06 24.00 -15.88
N LEU A 113 52.01 23.42 -14.68
CA LEU A 113 51.52 22.07 -14.43
C LEU A 113 50.58 22.09 -13.22
N ARG A 114 49.27 21.99 -13.51
CA ARG A 114 48.21 21.77 -12.52
C ARG A 114 47.79 20.31 -12.55
N VAL A 115 47.76 19.65 -11.39
CA VAL A 115 47.15 18.33 -11.24
C VAL A 115 45.75 18.49 -10.67
N PRO A 116 44.69 18.13 -11.42
CA PRO A 116 43.31 18.27 -10.97
C PRO A 116 43.02 17.43 -9.72
N ASN A 117 42.50 18.07 -8.67
CA ASN A 117 41.94 17.41 -7.51
C ASN A 117 40.49 17.02 -7.81
N ARG A 118 40.33 15.82 -8.37
CA ARG A 118 39.03 15.28 -8.77
C ARG A 118 37.98 15.25 -7.67
N ARG A 119 38.37 14.96 -6.42
CA ARG A 119 37.43 14.92 -5.28
C ARG A 119 36.87 16.30 -4.98
N GLN A 120 37.74 17.31 -4.97
CA GLN A 120 37.33 18.69 -4.75
C GLN A 120 36.45 19.21 -5.90
N MET A 121 36.80 18.88 -7.14
CA MET A 121 35.98 19.23 -8.30
C MET A 121 34.60 18.57 -8.25
N ASP A 122 34.50 17.29 -7.90
CA ASP A 122 33.21 16.60 -7.79
C ASP A 122 32.34 17.21 -6.67
N GLN A 123 32.93 17.53 -5.51
CA GLN A 123 32.21 18.20 -4.42
C GLN A 123 31.67 19.56 -4.87
N ARG A 124 32.51 20.39 -5.49
CA ARG A 124 32.11 21.72 -5.93
C ARG A 124 31.13 21.66 -7.12
N ALA A 125 31.25 20.70 -8.02
CA ALA A 125 30.27 20.43 -9.07
C ALA A 125 28.90 20.08 -8.47
N ALA A 126 28.86 19.19 -7.47
CA ALA A 126 27.62 18.81 -6.81
C ALA A 126 26.94 20.01 -6.13
N GLU A 127 27.71 20.85 -5.44
CA GLU A 127 27.18 22.08 -4.82
C GLU A 127 26.54 23.02 -5.85
N VAL A 128 27.25 23.30 -6.95
CA VAL A 128 26.77 24.21 -8.00
C VAL A 128 25.54 23.64 -8.72
N LEU A 129 25.53 22.34 -9.00
CA LEU A 129 24.37 21.68 -9.61
C LEU A 129 23.17 21.64 -8.66
N ALA A 130 23.40 21.50 -7.36
CA ALA A 130 22.35 21.60 -6.35
C ALA A 130 21.77 23.02 -6.24
N GLN A 131 22.58 24.08 -6.44
CA GLN A 131 22.06 25.45 -6.52
C GLN A 131 21.12 25.67 -7.72
N LEU A 132 21.34 24.93 -8.81
CA LEU A 132 20.42 24.87 -9.96
C LEU A 132 19.26 23.90 -9.74
N ASP A 133 19.21 23.23 -8.58
CA ASP A 133 18.34 22.10 -8.22
C ASP A 133 18.23 21.05 -9.34
N THR A 134 19.39 20.73 -9.91
CA THR A 134 19.57 19.69 -10.91
C THR A 134 20.31 18.52 -10.28
N ARG A 135 19.82 17.30 -10.53
CA ARG A 135 20.49 16.07 -10.11
C ARG A 135 20.84 15.22 -11.32
N PHE A 136 22.05 14.68 -11.29
CA PHE A 136 22.53 13.70 -12.26
C PHE A 136 22.75 12.37 -11.54
N ASN A 137 22.55 11.27 -12.25
CA ASN A 137 22.81 9.93 -11.69
C ASN A 137 24.29 9.74 -11.36
N SER A 138 25.17 10.35 -12.16
CA SER A 138 26.61 10.33 -11.92
C SER A 138 27.26 11.56 -12.54
N LEU A 139 28.14 12.24 -11.79
CA LEU A 139 28.98 13.31 -12.33
C LEU A 139 30.04 12.81 -13.34
N ARG A 140 30.23 11.50 -13.42
CA ARG A 140 31.13 10.81 -14.36
C ARG A 140 30.46 10.45 -15.68
N GLU A 141 29.18 10.73 -15.82
CA GLU A 141 28.47 10.54 -17.08
C GLU A 141 29.04 11.47 -18.16
N LYS A 142 29.23 10.92 -19.36
CA LYS A 142 29.69 11.70 -20.51
C LYS A 142 28.60 12.65 -20.95
N VAL A 143 28.99 13.88 -21.28
CA VAL A 143 28.04 14.92 -21.73
C VAL A 143 27.30 14.53 -23.02
N ALA A 144 27.89 13.67 -23.86
CA ALA A 144 27.24 13.10 -25.05
C ALA A 144 25.94 12.32 -24.75
N ASN A 145 25.77 11.81 -23.53
CA ASN A 145 24.58 11.05 -23.14
C ASN A 145 23.46 11.94 -22.55
N LEU A 146 23.74 13.22 -22.34
CA LEU A 146 22.82 14.13 -21.68
C LEU A 146 21.78 14.68 -22.64
N THR A 147 20.57 14.92 -22.12
CA THR A 147 19.53 15.66 -22.82
C THR A 147 19.96 17.11 -23.09
N SER A 148 19.34 17.78 -24.08
CA SER A 148 19.64 19.19 -24.39
C SER A 148 19.50 20.11 -23.18
N GLU A 149 18.45 19.93 -22.36
CA GLU A 149 18.25 20.69 -21.12
C GLU A 149 19.38 20.46 -20.11
N GLN A 150 19.76 19.21 -19.88
CA GLN A 150 20.89 18.85 -19.01
C GLN A 150 22.21 19.47 -19.48
N ARG A 151 22.48 19.45 -20.78
CA ARG A 151 23.67 20.08 -21.37
C ARG A 151 23.67 21.59 -21.11
N GLN A 152 22.51 22.23 -21.26
CA GLN A 152 22.38 23.65 -20.97
C GLN A 152 22.63 23.95 -19.49
N LEU A 153 22.11 23.12 -18.58
CA LEU A 153 22.37 23.24 -17.14
C LEU A 153 23.85 23.07 -16.78
N VAL A 154 24.56 22.15 -17.44
CA VAL A 154 26.02 22.02 -17.30
C VAL A 154 26.75 23.29 -17.78
N ALA A 155 26.33 23.88 -18.89
CA ALA A 155 26.91 25.13 -19.38
C ALA A 155 26.65 26.32 -18.45
N ILE A 156 25.47 26.38 -17.82
CA ILE A 156 25.15 27.36 -16.77
C ILE A 156 26.03 27.12 -15.54
N ALA A 157 26.13 25.87 -15.07
CA ALA A 157 26.95 25.49 -13.91
C ALA A 157 28.43 25.90 -14.07
N ARG A 158 29.00 25.78 -15.27
CA ARG A 158 30.36 26.23 -15.61
C ARG A 158 30.61 27.71 -15.31
N THR A 159 29.57 28.54 -15.28
CA THR A 159 29.71 29.97 -14.94
C THR A 159 29.76 30.25 -13.44
N LEU A 160 29.39 29.28 -12.60
CA LEU A 160 29.28 29.44 -11.14
C LEU A 160 30.51 28.97 -10.37
N VAL A 161 31.45 28.32 -11.06
CA VAL A 161 32.70 27.85 -10.43
C VAL A 161 33.81 28.89 -10.40
N TRP A 162 33.63 30.03 -11.05
CA TRP A 162 34.60 31.13 -11.06
C TRP A 162 33.93 32.51 -11.07
N PRO A 163 34.54 33.55 -10.49
CA PRO A 163 33.92 34.87 -10.39
C PRO A 163 34.07 35.67 -11.70
N ALA A 164 32.97 35.89 -12.41
CA ALA A 164 32.92 36.71 -13.62
C ALA A 164 32.55 38.16 -13.31
N LYS A 165 33.14 39.11 -14.06
CA LYS A 165 32.77 40.54 -13.98
C LYS A 165 31.60 40.89 -14.89
N LEU A 166 31.52 40.19 -16.03
CA LEU A 166 30.44 40.27 -16.99
C LEU A 166 29.99 38.85 -17.33
N VAL A 167 28.68 38.61 -17.33
CA VAL A 167 28.08 37.37 -17.82
C VAL A 167 27.28 37.68 -19.08
N VAL A 168 27.66 37.07 -20.20
CA VAL A 168 26.91 37.14 -21.46
C VAL A 168 26.04 35.90 -21.59
N VAL A 169 24.74 36.11 -21.67
CA VAL A 169 23.72 35.08 -21.63
C VAL A 169 22.89 35.18 -22.91
N ASP A 170 23.22 34.35 -23.91
CA ASP A 170 22.61 34.41 -25.24
C ASP A 170 21.55 33.32 -25.45
N GLU A 171 20.28 33.73 -25.43
CA GLU A 171 19.11 32.88 -25.68
C GLU A 171 19.10 31.51 -24.98
N PRO A 172 19.52 31.41 -23.71
CA PRO A 172 19.68 30.11 -23.04
C PRO A 172 18.35 29.44 -22.69
N THR A 173 17.23 30.17 -22.73
CA THR A 173 15.93 29.71 -22.20
C THR A 173 15.21 28.76 -23.16
N GLN A 174 15.58 28.73 -24.45
CA GLN A 174 14.87 27.92 -25.45
C GLN A 174 15.02 26.40 -25.21
N GLN A 175 16.10 25.98 -24.54
CA GLN A 175 16.40 24.57 -24.24
C GLN A 175 16.03 24.16 -22.81
N LEU A 176 15.41 25.06 -22.04
CA LEU A 176 15.06 24.84 -20.64
C LEU A 176 13.54 24.76 -20.50
N SER A 177 13.05 23.83 -19.70
CA SER A 177 11.68 23.83 -19.20
C SER A 177 11.41 25.05 -18.33
N TYR A 178 10.13 25.41 -18.20
CA TYR A 178 9.70 26.57 -17.41
C TYR A 178 10.33 26.64 -16.01
N ALA A 179 10.41 25.52 -15.29
CA ALA A 179 11.01 25.48 -13.95
C ALA A 179 12.48 25.93 -13.95
N TYR A 180 13.29 25.46 -14.91
CA TYR A 180 14.70 25.85 -15.03
C TYR A 180 14.87 27.24 -15.64
N GLN A 181 13.94 27.72 -16.47
CA GLN A 181 13.92 29.12 -16.91
C GLN A 181 13.81 30.07 -15.71
N GLN A 182 12.87 29.81 -14.78
CA GLN A 182 12.73 30.63 -13.57
C GLN A 182 14.00 30.63 -12.71
N ARG A 183 14.68 29.49 -12.61
CA ARG A 183 15.97 29.39 -11.87
C ARG A 183 17.07 30.20 -12.52
N LEU A 184 17.17 30.17 -13.84
CA LEU A 184 18.13 30.99 -14.57
C LEU A 184 17.86 32.49 -14.38
N LEU A 185 16.60 32.92 -14.41
CA LEU A 185 16.23 34.31 -14.13
C LEU A 185 16.60 34.71 -12.69
N ALA A 186 16.35 33.83 -11.71
CA ALA A 186 16.77 34.05 -10.34
C ALA A 186 18.31 34.14 -10.19
N LEU A 187 19.05 33.33 -10.96
CA LEU A 187 20.51 33.35 -11.00
C LEU A 187 21.07 34.64 -11.60
N ILE A 188 20.44 35.15 -12.66
CA ILE A 188 20.79 36.47 -13.24
C ILE A 188 20.62 37.56 -12.18
N ARG A 189 19.50 37.53 -11.42
CA ARG A 189 19.28 38.46 -10.30
C ARG A 189 20.27 38.28 -9.16
N SER A 190 20.79 37.08 -8.90
CA SER A 190 21.86 36.92 -7.91
C SER A 190 23.18 37.51 -8.41
N TRP A 191 23.57 37.25 -9.66
CA TRP A 191 24.78 37.87 -10.24
C TRP A 191 24.73 39.39 -10.18
N GLN A 192 23.57 39.97 -10.51
CA GLN A 192 23.33 41.41 -10.39
C GLN A 192 23.58 41.91 -8.96
N ARG A 193 22.99 41.25 -7.95
CA ARG A 193 23.15 41.60 -6.53
C ARG A 193 24.59 41.45 -6.05
N ASP A 194 25.31 40.48 -6.59
CA ASP A 194 26.73 40.24 -6.29
C ASP A 194 27.67 41.22 -7.03
N GLY A 195 27.10 42.16 -7.80
CA GLY A 195 27.82 43.24 -8.48
C GLY A 195 28.36 42.89 -9.87
N ALA A 196 28.07 41.69 -10.37
CA ALA A 196 28.40 41.31 -11.74
C ALA A 196 27.43 41.98 -12.72
N ALA A 197 27.96 42.44 -13.85
CA ALA A 197 27.12 42.90 -14.95
C ALA A 197 26.62 41.72 -15.78
N VAL A 198 25.45 41.86 -16.40
CA VAL A 198 24.88 40.81 -17.25
C VAL A 198 24.36 41.39 -18.55
N LEU A 199 24.73 40.79 -19.68
CA LEU A 199 24.07 41.00 -20.97
C LEU A 199 23.16 39.80 -21.22
N PHE A 200 21.84 40.00 -21.23
CA PHE A 200 20.85 38.93 -21.38
C PHE A 200 20.04 39.07 -22.66
N SER A 201 20.27 38.18 -23.62
CA SER A 201 19.50 38.08 -24.87
C SER A 201 18.39 37.04 -24.71
N SER A 202 17.16 37.44 -25.00
CA SER A 202 15.99 36.56 -25.01
C SER A 202 14.96 37.00 -26.03
N ASN A 203 14.32 36.04 -26.70
CA ASN A 203 13.15 36.31 -27.52
C ASN A 203 11.85 36.42 -26.70
N ASN A 204 11.86 36.10 -25.41
CA ASN A 204 10.71 36.29 -24.53
C ASN A 204 10.85 37.63 -23.78
N LEU A 205 9.96 38.59 -24.09
CA LEU A 205 9.96 39.89 -23.43
C LEU A 205 9.73 39.75 -21.92
N ASP A 206 8.92 38.78 -21.49
CA ASP A 206 8.63 38.57 -20.07
C ASP A 206 9.89 38.22 -19.28
N HIS A 207 10.81 37.47 -19.91
CA HIS A 207 12.10 37.17 -19.32
C HIS A 207 12.96 38.43 -19.22
N LEU A 208 13.01 39.27 -20.27
CA LEU A 208 13.78 40.52 -20.26
C LEU A 208 13.25 41.47 -19.17
N PHE A 209 11.94 41.71 -19.13
CA PHE A 209 11.31 42.57 -18.12
C PHE A 209 11.46 42.04 -16.69
N ALA A 210 11.55 40.71 -16.51
CA ALA A 210 11.70 40.12 -15.18
C ALA A 210 13.08 40.39 -14.55
N VAL A 211 14.15 40.59 -15.35
CA VAL A 211 15.52 40.66 -14.83
C VAL A 211 16.33 41.88 -15.24
N SER A 212 16.01 42.53 -16.36
CA SER A 212 16.79 43.64 -16.91
C SER A 212 16.47 44.98 -16.23
N ASP A 213 17.50 45.83 -16.09
CA ASP A 213 17.36 47.24 -15.69
C ASP A 213 17.02 48.12 -16.90
N ARG A 214 17.56 47.76 -18.07
CA ARG A 214 17.23 48.37 -19.37
C ARG A 214 17.34 47.37 -20.51
N ILE A 215 16.70 47.67 -21.62
CA ILE A 215 16.59 46.83 -22.81
C ILE A 215 17.10 47.62 -24.02
N VAL A 216 18.16 47.11 -24.63
CA VAL A 216 18.66 47.56 -25.93
C VAL A 216 17.93 46.79 -27.03
N VAL A 217 17.32 47.52 -27.96
CA VAL A 217 16.55 46.94 -29.06
C VAL A 217 17.37 46.97 -30.35
N LEU A 218 17.69 45.78 -30.86
CA LEU A 218 18.33 45.58 -32.16
C LEU A 218 17.30 45.36 -33.26
N ARG A 219 17.40 46.14 -34.34
CA ARG A 219 16.62 45.97 -35.57
C ARG A 219 17.52 46.16 -36.78
N GLU A 220 17.53 45.19 -37.69
CA GLU A 220 18.34 45.23 -38.92
C GLU A 220 19.82 45.55 -38.67
N GLY A 221 20.37 44.99 -37.58
CA GLY A 221 21.77 45.20 -37.21
C GLY A 221 22.09 46.52 -36.54
N ARG A 222 21.10 47.37 -36.23
CA ARG A 222 21.28 48.66 -35.56
C ARG A 222 20.64 48.65 -34.17
N SER A 223 21.27 49.34 -33.22
CA SER A 223 20.62 49.69 -31.96
C SER A 223 19.63 50.83 -32.23
N VAL A 224 18.32 50.54 -32.16
CA VAL A 224 17.26 51.51 -32.48
C VAL A 224 16.60 52.11 -31.25
N ALA A 225 16.79 51.50 -30.08
CA ALA A 225 16.32 52.03 -28.80
C ALA A 225 17.15 51.48 -27.65
N ASP A 226 17.26 52.27 -26.58
CA ASP A 226 17.82 51.87 -25.29
C ASP A 226 16.85 52.33 -24.20
N LEU A 227 16.09 51.38 -23.65
CA LEU A 227 14.87 51.65 -22.88
C LEU A 227 15.03 51.16 -21.45
N ARG A 228 14.90 52.05 -20.46
CA ARG A 228 14.91 51.63 -19.06
C ARG A 228 13.60 50.95 -18.69
N VAL A 229 13.68 49.82 -17.99
CA VAL A 229 12.52 48.98 -17.62
C VAL A 229 11.63 49.63 -16.55
N ASP A 230 12.16 50.58 -15.77
CA ASP A 230 11.38 51.34 -14.78
C ASP A 230 10.46 52.41 -15.40
N VAL A 231 10.69 52.78 -16.67
CA VAL A 231 9.92 53.81 -17.38
C VAL A 231 9.21 53.25 -18.60
N ALA A 232 9.83 52.32 -19.33
CA ALA A 232 9.30 51.76 -20.57
C ALA A 232 8.47 50.49 -20.30
N GLY A 233 7.33 50.37 -20.97
CA GLY A 233 6.49 49.18 -20.95
C GLY A 233 6.80 48.22 -22.09
N ARG A 234 6.14 47.04 -22.06
CA ARG A 234 6.24 46.04 -23.14
C ARG A 234 5.93 46.61 -24.52
N GLU A 235 4.94 47.50 -24.58
CA GLU A 235 4.50 48.14 -25.82
C GLU A 235 5.61 48.96 -26.48
N ASP A 236 6.43 49.66 -25.68
CA ASP A 236 7.49 50.52 -26.20
C ASP A 236 8.62 49.71 -26.83
N VAL A 237 8.95 48.56 -26.21
CA VAL A 237 9.92 47.59 -26.77
C VAL A 237 9.40 46.99 -28.06
N VAL A 238 8.12 46.59 -28.12
CA VAL A 238 7.51 46.05 -29.35
C VAL A 238 7.42 47.10 -30.45
N ALA A 239 7.06 48.34 -30.12
CA ALA A 239 7.07 49.47 -31.04
C ALA A 239 8.45 49.65 -31.69
N ALA A 240 9.52 49.62 -30.89
CA ALA A 240 10.89 49.71 -31.37
C ALA A 240 11.29 48.51 -32.26
N LEU A 241 10.86 47.29 -31.90
CA LEU A 241 11.13 46.07 -32.68
C LEU A 241 10.49 46.08 -34.08
N VAL A 242 9.26 46.59 -34.18
CA VAL A 242 8.50 46.61 -35.45
C VAL A 242 8.75 47.90 -36.23
N GLY A 243 9.21 48.97 -35.58
CA GLY A 243 9.42 50.28 -36.20
C GLY A 243 8.14 51.06 -36.47
N MET A 244 7.11 50.79 -35.68
CA MET A 244 5.80 51.44 -35.77
C MET A 244 5.64 52.40 -34.59
N ALA A 245 5.24 53.65 -34.86
CA ALA A 245 5.02 54.67 -33.82
C ALA A 245 3.57 54.70 -33.31
N ASP A 246 2.63 54.08 -34.03
CA ASP A 246 1.20 54.16 -33.73
C ASP A 246 0.73 53.02 -32.82
N ARG A 247 0.40 53.36 -31.56
CA ARG A 247 -0.05 52.42 -30.51
C ARG A 247 -1.29 51.62 -30.91
N GLN A 248 -2.19 52.17 -31.75
CA GLN A 248 -3.45 51.49 -32.12
C GLN A 248 -3.25 50.33 -33.10
N GLN A 249 -2.16 50.33 -33.88
CA GLN A 249 -1.85 49.25 -34.84
C GLN A 249 -0.97 48.15 -34.21
N LEU A 250 -0.36 48.44 -33.06
CA LEU A 250 0.52 47.51 -32.32
C LEU A 250 -0.26 46.50 -31.48
N THR A 251 -1.47 46.86 -31.02
CA THR A 251 -2.28 46.03 -30.12
C THR A 251 -2.51 44.60 -30.65
N PRO A 252 -2.89 44.36 -31.92
CA PRO A 252 -3.15 43.00 -32.41
C PRO A 252 -1.89 42.12 -32.47
N ILE A 253 -0.72 42.69 -32.80
CA ILE A 253 0.55 41.95 -32.92
C ILE A 253 1.09 41.62 -31.53
N ILE A 254 1.01 42.57 -30.60
CA ILE A 254 1.35 42.36 -29.18
C ILE A 254 0.44 41.27 -28.60
N TRP A 255 -0.86 41.33 -28.88
CA TRP A 255 -1.82 40.34 -28.41
C TRP A 255 -1.55 38.96 -29.02
N ALA A 256 -1.21 38.86 -30.30
CA ALA A 256 -0.88 37.60 -30.96
C ALA A 256 0.40 36.95 -30.41
N LEU A 257 1.43 37.75 -30.12
CA LEU A 257 2.67 37.25 -29.49
C LEU A 257 2.43 36.83 -28.04
N ASP A 258 1.76 37.66 -27.25
CA ASP A 258 1.44 37.35 -25.85
C ASP A 258 0.53 36.11 -25.76
N SER A 259 -0.48 35.99 -26.62
CA SER A 259 -1.34 34.80 -26.66
C SER A 259 -0.60 33.55 -27.13
N TYR A 260 0.34 33.64 -28.09
CA TYR A 260 1.19 32.52 -28.48
C TYR A 260 2.10 32.05 -27.32
N TYR A 261 2.78 32.98 -26.63
CA TYR A 261 3.66 32.62 -25.53
C TYR A 261 2.89 32.07 -24.32
N ARG A 262 1.74 32.67 -23.98
CA ARG A 262 0.85 32.16 -22.90
C ARG A 262 0.29 30.79 -23.22
N ALA A 263 -0.15 30.56 -24.47
CA ALA A 263 -0.65 29.25 -24.89
C ALA A 263 0.45 28.19 -24.80
N ARG A 264 1.68 28.53 -25.19
CA ARG A 264 2.83 27.64 -25.07
C ARG A 264 3.18 27.34 -23.59
N GLU A 265 3.19 28.34 -22.73
CA GLU A 265 3.44 28.16 -21.29
C GLU A 265 2.37 27.26 -20.65
N GLN A 266 1.09 27.46 -21.00
CA GLN A 266 0.00 26.60 -20.55
C GLN A 266 0.15 25.16 -21.04
N ALA A 267 0.53 24.96 -22.31
CA ALA A 267 0.76 23.63 -22.87
C ALA A 267 1.90 22.90 -22.16
N GLU A 268 3.01 23.58 -21.86
CA GLU A 268 4.13 23.01 -21.11
C GLU A 268 3.72 22.65 -19.67
N LYS A 269 2.94 23.51 -18.99
CA LYS A 269 2.39 23.21 -17.65
C LYS A 269 1.47 21.99 -17.65
N LEU A 270 0.57 21.91 -18.64
CA LEU A 270 -0.35 20.78 -18.78
C LEU A 270 0.40 19.48 -19.08
N GLY A 271 1.41 19.51 -19.96
CA GLY A 271 2.26 18.35 -20.22
C GLY A 271 2.97 17.85 -18.96
N HIS A 272 3.52 18.76 -18.14
CA HIS A 272 4.13 18.39 -16.87
C HIS A 272 3.13 17.76 -15.89
N GLN A 273 1.93 18.36 -15.77
CA GLN A 273 0.86 17.80 -14.94
C GLN A 273 0.42 16.41 -15.41
N GLN A 274 0.32 16.20 -16.73
CA GLN A 274 -0.03 14.91 -17.31
C GLN A 274 1.02 13.85 -16.97
N THR A 275 2.32 14.14 -17.10
CA THR A 275 3.37 13.19 -16.73
C THR A 275 3.33 12.83 -15.24
N LEU A 276 3.09 13.81 -14.36
CA LEU A 276 2.94 13.54 -12.92
C LEU A 276 1.73 12.65 -12.62
N LEU A 277 0.60 12.89 -13.30
CA LEU A 277 -0.60 12.07 -13.17
C LEU A 277 -0.33 10.64 -13.65
N GLU A 278 0.32 10.44 -14.79
CA GLU A 278 0.67 9.12 -15.33
C GLU A 278 1.58 8.35 -14.36
N GLN A 279 2.57 9.01 -13.76
CA GLN A 279 3.45 8.41 -12.74
C GLN A 279 2.66 8.01 -11.47
N SER A 280 1.76 8.89 -11.01
CA SER A 280 0.91 8.59 -9.85
C SER A 280 -0.03 7.42 -10.11
N LEU A 281 -0.60 7.32 -11.31
CA LEU A 281 -1.50 6.24 -11.70
C LEU A 281 -0.75 4.91 -11.77
N ALA A 282 0.44 4.89 -12.38
CA ALA A 282 1.29 3.70 -12.44
C ALA A 282 1.72 3.23 -11.04
N ALA A 283 2.05 4.16 -10.14
CA ALA A 283 2.36 3.85 -8.76
C ALA A 283 1.15 3.25 -8.03
N GLN A 284 -0.05 3.82 -8.21
CA GLN A 284 -1.28 3.33 -7.60
C GLN A 284 -1.68 1.94 -8.11
N ASP A 285 -1.52 1.68 -9.42
CA ASP A 285 -1.75 0.36 -10.01
C ASP A 285 -0.79 -0.70 -9.46
N SER A 286 0.47 -0.33 -9.22
CA SER A 286 1.46 -1.23 -8.61
C SER A 286 1.10 -1.57 -7.16
N LEU A 287 0.64 -0.58 -6.38
CA LEU A 287 0.22 -0.76 -5.00
C LEU A 287 -1.05 -1.61 -4.91
N ASN A 288 -2.02 -1.37 -5.79
CA ASN A 288 -3.24 -2.16 -5.86
C ASN A 288 -2.95 -3.63 -6.16
N ARG A 289 -2.05 -3.94 -7.09
CA ARG A 289 -1.63 -5.34 -7.34
C ARG A 289 -0.96 -5.97 -6.11
N GLN A 290 -0.07 -5.24 -5.43
CA GLN A 290 0.57 -5.74 -4.21
C GLN A 290 -0.46 -6.03 -3.10
N LEU A 291 -1.46 -5.18 -2.93
CA LEU A 291 -2.53 -5.39 -1.95
C LEU A 291 -3.40 -6.60 -2.30
N ILE A 292 -3.73 -6.79 -3.59
CA ILE A 292 -4.47 -7.97 -4.06
C ILE A 292 -3.69 -9.25 -3.77
N ASP A 293 -2.39 -9.28 -4.07
CA ASP A 293 -1.55 -10.44 -3.80
C ASP A 293 -1.43 -10.73 -2.30
N GLN A 294 -1.25 -9.69 -1.47
CA GLN A 294 -1.23 -9.84 -0.01
C GLN A 294 -2.55 -10.36 0.54
N LEU A 295 -3.68 -9.83 0.06
CA LEU A 295 -5.02 -10.31 0.45
C LEU A 295 -5.22 -11.77 0.05
N ALA A 296 -4.80 -12.16 -1.16
CA ALA A 296 -4.90 -13.55 -1.61
C ALA A 296 -4.11 -14.51 -0.71
N VAL A 297 -2.89 -14.13 -0.30
CA VAL A 297 -2.09 -14.91 0.64
C VAL A 297 -2.76 -15.01 2.02
N GLN A 298 -3.29 -13.90 2.55
CA GLN A 298 -3.97 -13.92 3.84
C GLN A 298 -5.23 -14.78 3.84
N VAL A 299 -6.04 -14.71 2.78
CA VAL A 299 -7.25 -15.54 2.64
C VAL A 299 -6.89 -17.02 2.61
N SER A 300 -5.88 -17.41 1.82
CA SER A 300 -5.43 -18.80 1.75
C SER A 300 -4.87 -19.33 3.09
N ALA A 301 -4.16 -18.48 3.84
CA ALA A 301 -3.67 -18.82 5.17
C ALA A 301 -4.83 -19.01 6.16
N LEU A 302 -5.86 -18.15 6.10
CA LEU A 302 -7.04 -18.25 6.94
C LEU A 302 -7.83 -19.55 6.66
N ASP A 303 -8.03 -19.89 5.40
CA ASP A 303 -8.70 -21.14 5.00
C ASP A 303 -7.94 -22.37 5.51
N SER A 304 -6.61 -22.36 5.38
CA SER A 304 -5.75 -23.45 5.88
C SER A 304 -5.83 -23.58 7.40
N ALA A 305 -5.84 -22.45 8.12
CA ALA A 305 -5.98 -22.43 9.58
C ALA A 305 -7.37 -22.95 10.03
N ASN A 306 -8.44 -22.56 9.32
CA ASN A 306 -9.79 -23.05 9.59
C ASN A 306 -9.90 -24.57 9.41
N LEU A 307 -9.33 -25.11 8.32
CA LEU A 307 -9.29 -26.56 8.10
C LEU A 307 -8.50 -27.29 9.19
N ALA A 308 -7.34 -26.75 9.58
CA ALA A 308 -6.53 -27.33 10.65
C ALA A 308 -7.27 -27.31 12.00
N LEU A 309 -8.00 -26.23 12.29
CA LEU A 309 -8.81 -26.12 13.50
C LEU A 309 -9.94 -27.16 13.52
N GLN A 310 -10.64 -27.33 12.40
CA GLN A 310 -11.70 -28.35 12.28
C GLN A 310 -11.16 -29.77 12.46
N ASP A 311 -9.98 -30.07 11.92
CA ASP A 311 -9.34 -31.38 12.09
C ASP A 311 -8.90 -31.61 13.55
N ALA A 312 -8.31 -30.59 14.18
CA ALA A 312 -7.93 -30.65 15.60
C ALA A 312 -9.16 -30.86 16.52
N GLN A 313 -10.26 -30.16 16.25
CA GLN A 313 -11.52 -30.34 16.98
C GLN A 313 -12.08 -31.76 16.83
N ARG A 314 -12.06 -32.32 15.61
CA ARG A 314 -12.47 -33.71 15.37
C ARG A 314 -11.64 -34.69 16.19
N ARG A 315 -10.31 -34.54 16.17
CA ARG A 315 -9.40 -35.40 16.94
C ARG A 315 -9.66 -35.34 18.44
N LEU A 316 -9.76 -34.12 19.00
CA LEU A 316 -10.04 -33.93 20.42
C LEU A 316 -11.36 -34.58 20.86
N LEU A 317 -12.40 -34.51 20.03
CA LEU A 317 -13.68 -35.15 20.34
C LEU A 317 -13.57 -36.68 20.29
N THR A 318 -12.86 -37.23 19.31
CA THR A 318 -12.61 -38.68 19.25
C THR A 318 -11.77 -39.19 20.42
N GLU A 319 -10.72 -38.46 20.79
CA GLU A 319 -9.86 -38.81 21.93
C GLU A 319 -10.64 -38.75 23.25
N ARG A 320 -11.43 -37.69 23.48
CA ARG A 320 -12.27 -37.60 24.68
C ARG A 320 -13.29 -38.72 24.79
N GLU A 321 -13.89 -39.16 23.69
CA GLU A 321 -14.85 -40.27 23.74
C GLU A 321 -14.14 -41.60 24.01
N GLN A 322 -12.94 -41.79 23.44
CA GLN A 322 -12.12 -42.97 23.71
C GLN A 322 -11.63 -43.01 25.17
N GLU A 323 -11.23 -41.87 25.72
CA GLU A 323 -10.84 -41.73 27.12
C GLU A 323 -12.01 -42.02 28.06
N ARG A 324 -13.21 -41.49 27.77
CA ARG A 324 -14.43 -41.83 28.51
C ARG A 324 -14.76 -43.32 28.45
N LYS A 325 -14.58 -43.96 27.29
CA LYS A 325 -14.75 -45.40 27.11
C LYS A 325 -13.75 -46.19 27.97
N SER A 326 -12.49 -45.74 28.01
CA SER A 326 -11.45 -46.37 28.82
C SER A 326 -11.74 -46.23 30.31
N LEU A 327 -12.01 -45.01 30.79
CA LEU A 327 -12.32 -44.73 32.20
C LEU A 327 -13.57 -45.49 32.68
N ALA A 328 -14.63 -45.55 31.86
CA ALA A 328 -15.84 -46.30 32.21
C ALA A 328 -15.57 -47.80 32.36
N ARG A 329 -14.69 -48.37 31.52
CA ARG A 329 -14.25 -49.77 31.67
C ARG A 329 -13.36 -49.98 32.88
N GLU A 330 -12.37 -49.12 33.10
CA GLU A 330 -11.45 -49.23 34.23
C GLU A 330 -12.18 -49.14 35.57
N LEU A 331 -13.11 -48.19 35.71
CA LEU A 331 -13.97 -48.10 36.89
C LEU A 331 -14.86 -49.35 37.06
N HIS A 332 -15.38 -49.91 35.97
CA HIS A 332 -16.23 -51.09 36.02
C HIS A 332 -15.45 -52.38 36.33
N ASP A 333 -14.29 -52.56 35.72
CA ASP A 333 -13.55 -53.81 35.78
C ASP A 333 -12.61 -53.86 36.98
N GLN A 334 -12.04 -52.74 37.41
CA GLN A 334 -11.15 -52.71 38.57
C GLN A 334 -11.91 -52.29 39.84
N VAL A 335 -12.49 -51.08 39.86
CA VAL A 335 -13.03 -50.50 41.10
C VAL A 335 -14.27 -51.23 41.60
N ILE A 336 -15.22 -51.55 40.72
CA ILE A 336 -16.42 -52.30 41.12
C ILE A 336 -16.05 -53.72 41.56
N GLN A 337 -15.13 -54.40 40.87
CA GLN A 337 -14.71 -55.76 41.26
C GLN A 337 -14.00 -55.77 42.61
N ASP A 338 -13.11 -54.80 42.87
CA ASP A 338 -12.41 -54.67 44.15
C ASP A 338 -13.39 -54.41 45.30
N LEU A 339 -14.37 -53.51 45.11
CA LEU A 339 -15.41 -53.22 46.10
C LEU A 339 -16.33 -54.42 46.35
N LEU A 340 -16.66 -55.19 45.32
CA LEU A 340 -17.45 -56.43 45.48
C LEU A 340 -16.64 -57.50 46.23
N SER A 341 -15.35 -57.66 45.93
CA SER A 341 -14.46 -58.58 46.64
C SER A 341 -14.36 -58.21 48.13
N LEU A 342 -14.16 -56.93 48.45
CA LEU A 342 -14.16 -56.43 49.83
C LEU A 342 -15.51 -56.68 50.53
N ASN A 343 -16.63 -56.51 49.83
CA ASN A 343 -17.95 -56.79 50.38
C ASN A 343 -18.12 -58.29 50.70
N TYR A 344 -17.61 -59.20 49.86
CA TYR A 344 -17.64 -60.64 50.12
C TYR A 344 -16.73 -61.04 51.29
N GLN A 345 -15.53 -60.46 51.39
CA GLN A 345 -14.62 -60.72 52.52
C GLN A 345 -15.20 -60.25 53.85
N LEU A 346 -15.87 -59.08 53.86
CA LEU A 346 -16.55 -58.57 55.05
C LEU A 346 -17.78 -59.41 55.41
N GLU A 347 -18.49 -59.97 54.43
CA GLU A 347 -19.60 -60.90 54.67
C GLU A 347 -19.13 -62.19 55.35
N GLU A 348 -17.95 -62.71 55.00
CA GLU A 348 -17.36 -63.88 55.65
C GLU A 348 -16.98 -63.59 57.11
N ILE A 349 -16.41 -62.41 57.39
CA ILE A 349 -16.03 -61.97 58.75
C ILE A 349 -17.26 -61.70 59.63
N GLU A 350 -18.34 -61.14 59.07
CA GLU A 350 -19.60 -60.90 59.79
C GLU A 350 -20.25 -62.20 60.28
N VAL A 351 -20.14 -63.29 59.50
CA VAL A 351 -20.65 -64.61 59.88
C VAL A 351 -19.88 -65.22 61.05
N ASP A 352 -18.58 -64.88 61.19
CA ASP A 352 -17.70 -65.36 62.26
C ASP A 352 -17.62 -64.43 63.49
N ALA A 353 -18.26 -63.26 63.45
CA ALA A 353 -18.22 -62.26 64.53
C ALA A 353 -19.04 -62.72 65.76
N VAL A 354 -18.41 -62.69 66.94
CA VAL A 354 -18.99 -63.23 68.20
C VAL A 354 -19.77 -62.18 69.01
N GLU A 355 -19.49 -60.89 68.82
CA GLU A 355 -20.12 -59.76 69.54
C GLU A 355 -21.13 -59.01 68.66
N ARG A 356 -22.32 -58.71 69.20
CA ARG A 356 -23.39 -57.98 68.47
C ARG A 356 -22.98 -56.59 67.98
N GLU A 357 -22.15 -55.89 68.74
CA GLU A 357 -21.68 -54.54 68.40
C GLU A 357 -20.75 -54.55 67.17
N GLN A 358 -19.89 -55.58 67.06
CA GLN A 358 -19.01 -55.77 65.89
C GLN A 358 -19.81 -56.16 64.63
N ALA A 359 -20.88 -56.95 64.80
CA ALA A 359 -21.76 -57.32 63.68
C ALA A 359 -22.52 -56.11 63.10
N ASP A 360 -23.04 -55.23 63.97
CA ASP A 360 -23.74 -54.01 63.52
C ASP A 360 -22.79 -53.03 62.80
N ASP A 361 -21.57 -52.82 63.32
CA ASP A 361 -20.56 -51.98 62.66
C ASP A 361 -20.13 -52.56 61.28
N LEU A 362 -19.97 -53.88 61.16
CA LEU A 362 -19.67 -54.55 59.88
C LEU A 362 -20.83 -54.41 58.88
N ALA A 363 -22.07 -54.49 59.34
CA ALA A 363 -23.25 -54.29 58.50
C ALA A 363 -23.32 -52.87 57.93
N ASP A 364 -23.01 -51.84 58.72
CA ASP A 364 -22.96 -50.44 58.30
C ASP A 364 -21.85 -50.16 57.27
N VAL A 365 -20.68 -50.79 57.45
CA VAL A 365 -19.58 -50.72 56.47
C VAL A 365 -19.98 -51.39 55.15
N ARG A 366 -20.63 -52.56 55.20
CA ARG A 366 -21.14 -53.25 53.99
C ARG A 366 -22.23 -52.44 53.28
N ALA A 367 -23.13 -51.80 54.02
CA ALA A 367 -24.14 -50.91 53.45
C ALA A 367 -23.49 -49.72 52.73
N SER A 368 -22.44 -49.14 53.33
CA SER A 368 -21.65 -48.07 52.72
C SER A 368 -20.93 -48.51 51.45
N ILE A 369 -20.34 -49.72 51.42
CA ILE A 369 -19.71 -50.28 50.22
C ILE A 369 -20.74 -50.54 49.11
N ARG A 370 -21.92 -51.06 49.43
CA ARG A 370 -23.01 -51.21 48.44
C ARG A 370 -23.43 -49.88 47.85
N ALA A 371 -23.60 -48.84 48.69
CA ALA A 371 -23.90 -47.49 48.22
C ALA A 371 -22.80 -46.94 47.31
N LEU A 372 -21.52 -47.15 47.64
CA LEU A 372 -20.40 -46.76 46.79
C LEU A 372 -20.38 -47.50 45.46
N VAL A 373 -20.70 -48.81 45.42
CA VAL A 373 -20.82 -49.57 44.16
C VAL A 373 -21.94 -49.02 43.29
N GLU A 374 -23.09 -48.67 43.87
CA GLU A 374 -24.19 -48.04 43.14
C GLU A 374 -23.82 -46.65 42.60
N ASP A 375 -23.10 -45.85 43.40
CA ASP A 375 -22.61 -44.54 42.98
C ASP A 375 -21.56 -44.65 41.85
N VAL A 376 -20.63 -45.61 41.93
CA VAL A 376 -19.64 -45.86 40.85
C VAL A 376 -20.34 -46.36 39.59
N ARG A 377 -21.32 -47.27 39.67
CA ARG A 377 -22.14 -47.69 38.52
C ARG A 377 -22.86 -46.51 37.87
N ARG A 378 -23.36 -45.57 38.68
CA ARG A 378 -24.00 -44.35 38.21
C ARG A 378 -23.01 -43.43 37.50
N ILE A 379 -21.80 -43.27 38.04
CA ILE A 379 -20.71 -42.51 37.41
C ILE A 379 -20.36 -43.14 36.06
N CYS A 380 -20.16 -44.46 36.00
CA CYS A 380 -19.92 -45.19 34.76
C CYS A 380 -21.04 -44.95 33.74
N GLY A 381 -22.32 -45.08 34.12
CA GLY A 381 -23.45 -44.82 33.23
C GLY A 381 -23.53 -43.38 32.70
N SER A 382 -23.07 -42.40 33.49
CA SER A 382 -22.99 -40.99 33.06
C SER A 382 -21.81 -40.72 32.11
N LEU A 383 -20.68 -41.41 32.35
CA LEU A 383 -19.47 -41.36 31.51
C LEU A 383 -19.69 -42.08 30.19
N ARG A 384 -20.36 -43.23 30.18
CA ARG A 384 -20.80 -43.97 29.00
C ARG A 384 -21.87 -45.01 29.38
N PRO A 385 -23.06 -45.00 28.76
CA PRO A 385 -24.10 -45.99 29.07
C PRO A 385 -23.68 -47.37 28.56
N LEU A 386 -23.35 -48.29 29.47
CA LEU A 386 -23.03 -49.70 29.18
C LEU A 386 -24.22 -50.44 28.51
N THR A 387 -25.43 -49.90 28.64
CA THR A 387 -26.66 -50.40 28.01
C THR A 387 -26.70 -50.16 26.50
N ILE A 388 -25.98 -49.17 25.95
CA ILE A 388 -25.89 -48.98 24.49
C ILE A 388 -25.14 -50.15 23.86
N ASP A 389 -24.03 -50.57 24.48
CA ASP A 389 -23.18 -51.64 23.97
C ASP A 389 -23.91 -53.01 23.92
N SER A 390 -24.76 -53.28 24.92
CA SER A 390 -25.47 -54.56 25.10
C SER A 390 -26.90 -54.58 24.53
N LEU A 391 -27.68 -53.51 24.68
CA LEU A 391 -29.13 -53.47 24.40
C LEU A 391 -29.53 -52.39 23.37
N GLY A 392 -28.60 -51.56 22.92
CA GLY A 392 -28.80 -50.53 21.89
C GLY A 392 -29.42 -49.22 22.41
N LEU A 393 -29.52 -48.24 21.50
CA LEU A 393 -29.94 -46.86 21.80
C LEU A 393 -31.32 -46.77 22.49
N GLY A 394 -32.32 -47.52 22.02
CA GLY A 394 -33.69 -47.44 22.52
C GLY A 394 -33.79 -47.79 24.01
N ALA A 395 -33.18 -48.91 24.41
CA ALA A 395 -33.15 -49.34 25.81
C ALA A 395 -32.37 -48.35 26.70
N ALA A 396 -31.27 -47.81 26.19
CA ALA A 396 -30.47 -46.82 26.91
C ALA A 396 -31.24 -45.51 27.14
N LEU A 397 -31.98 -45.01 26.14
CA LEU A 397 -32.83 -43.82 26.28
C LEU A 397 -33.98 -44.06 27.26
N GLN A 398 -34.64 -45.21 27.21
CA GLN A 398 -35.71 -45.57 28.16
C GLN A 398 -35.18 -45.62 29.60
N SER A 399 -34.04 -46.26 29.82
CA SER A 399 -33.40 -46.32 31.14
C SER A 399 -33.03 -44.92 31.64
N TYR A 400 -32.33 -44.15 30.81
CA TYR A 400 -31.84 -42.82 31.19
C TYR A 400 -32.97 -41.83 31.47
N THR A 401 -34.02 -41.81 30.63
CA THR A 401 -35.16 -40.89 30.80
C THR A 401 -35.99 -41.21 32.04
N ARG A 402 -36.17 -42.51 32.36
CA ARG A 402 -36.84 -42.94 33.58
C ARG A 402 -36.09 -42.49 34.84
N ASP A 403 -34.78 -42.74 34.88
CA ASP A 403 -33.91 -42.35 36.00
C ASP A 403 -33.82 -40.83 36.15
N TRP A 404 -33.84 -40.10 35.03
CA TRP A 404 -33.82 -38.64 35.05
C TRP A 404 -35.15 -38.07 35.55
N SER A 405 -36.28 -38.64 35.14
CA SER A 405 -37.63 -38.24 35.57
C SER A 405 -37.82 -38.43 37.08
N THR A 406 -37.46 -39.60 37.61
CA THR A 406 -37.57 -39.89 39.06
C THR A 406 -36.74 -38.93 39.91
N ARG A 407 -35.57 -38.53 39.43
CA ARG A 407 -34.65 -37.62 40.15
C ARG A 407 -35.05 -36.16 40.09
N THR A 408 -35.64 -35.72 38.98
CA THR A 408 -35.95 -34.30 38.76
C THR A 408 -37.40 -33.95 39.06
N GLY A 409 -38.30 -34.94 39.10
CA GLY A 409 -39.73 -34.74 39.25
C GLY A 409 -40.42 -34.20 38.00
N VAL A 410 -39.71 -34.10 36.87
CA VAL A 410 -40.24 -33.63 35.58
C VAL A 410 -40.69 -34.82 34.75
N ALA A 411 -41.93 -34.81 34.27
CA ALA A 411 -42.46 -35.90 33.46
C ALA A 411 -41.76 -35.97 32.10
N VAL A 412 -41.35 -37.17 31.67
CA VAL A 412 -40.71 -37.39 30.36
C VAL A 412 -41.55 -38.36 29.54
N ALA A 413 -42.05 -37.89 28.40
CA ALA A 413 -42.70 -38.72 27.39
C ALA A 413 -41.68 -39.12 26.32
N LEU A 414 -41.37 -40.42 26.22
CA LEU A 414 -40.44 -40.95 25.22
C LEU A 414 -41.20 -41.73 24.15
N GLU A 415 -41.10 -41.29 22.90
CA GLU A 415 -41.65 -41.99 21.75
C GLU A 415 -40.51 -42.43 20.83
N LEU A 416 -40.39 -43.74 20.65
CA LEU A 416 -39.41 -44.37 19.76
C LEU A 416 -40.15 -45.01 18.60
N ASP A 417 -39.60 -44.90 17.40
CA ASP A 417 -40.09 -45.62 16.22
C ASP A 417 -39.77 -47.13 16.34
N ASP A 418 -40.76 -47.99 16.14
CA ASP A 418 -40.63 -49.44 16.27
C ASP A 418 -39.64 -50.06 15.26
N ARG A 419 -39.25 -49.30 14.23
CA ARG A 419 -38.29 -49.70 13.18
C ARG A 419 -36.85 -49.25 13.44
N LEU A 420 -36.51 -48.81 14.65
CA LEU A 420 -35.14 -48.49 15.03
C LEU A 420 -34.29 -49.78 15.09
N GLU A 421 -33.62 -50.10 13.98
CA GLU A 421 -32.56 -51.11 13.94
C GLU A 421 -31.29 -50.61 14.67
N ARG A 422 -30.35 -51.53 14.98
CA ARG A 422 -29.05 -51.13 15.54
C ARG A 422 -28.30 -50.21 14.56
N LEU A 423 -27.95 -49.04 15.05
CA LEU A 423 -27.16 -48.05 14.32
C LEU A 423 -25.66 -48.25 14.62
N PRO A 424 -24.76 -47.67 13.82
CA PRO A 424 -23.35 -47.63 14.18
C PRO A 424 -23.15 -46.98 15.56
N GLU A 425 -22.28 -47.56 16.37
CA GLU A 425 -22.01 -47.14 17.77
C GLU A 425 -21.81 -45.62 17.91
N ALA A 426 -21.09 -45.00 16.97
CA ALA A 426 -20.84 -43.55 16.96
C ALA A 426 -22.12 -42.71 16.82
N ILE A 427 -23.11 -43.18 16.06
CA ILE A 427 -24.39 -42.49 15.85
C ILE A 427 -25.29 -42.69 17.07
N GLU A 428 -25.35 -43.91 17.62
CA GLU A 428 -26.12 -44.19 18.84
C GLU A 428 -25.63 -43.34 20.02
N LEU A 429 -24.31 -43.29 20.23
CA LEU A 429 -23.70 -42.47 21.26
C LEU A 429 -23.97 -40.98 21.03
N SER A 430 -23.85 -40.50 19.79
CA SER A 430 -24.10 -39.08 19.47
C SER A 430 -25.55 -38.68 19.73
N ILE A 431 -26.53 -39.50 19.32
CA ILE A 431 -27.95 -39.27 19.61
C ILE A 431 -28.20 -39.28 21.11
N PHE A 432 -27.65 -40.26 21.83
CA PHE A 432 -27.78 -40.33 23.28
C PHE A 432 -27.23 -39.07 23.97
N ARG A 433 -26.07 -38.57 23.53
CA ARG A 433 -25.47 -37.34 24.06
C ARG A 433 -26.30 -36.09 23.74
N ILE A 434 -26.88 -36.01 22.54
CA ILE A 434 -27.79 -34.92 22.18
C ILE A 434 -28.99 -34.91 23.11
N VAL A 435 -29.57 -36.07 23.41
CA VAL A 435 -30.69 -36.19 24.36
C VAL A 435 -30.26 -35.86 25.79
N GLN A 436 -29.09 -36.33 26.23
CA GLN A 436 -28.53 -36.03 27.55
C GLN A 436 -28.30 -34.52 27.74
N GLU A 437 -27.70 -33.86 26.75
CA GLU A 437 -27.44 -32.42 26.77
C GLU A 437 -28.74 -31.62 26.69
N GLY A 438 -29.70 -32.06 25.87
CA GLY A 438 -31.04 -31.48 25.78
C GLY A 438 -31.76 -31.51 27.13
N LEU A 439 -31.82 -32.66 27.79
CA LEU A 439 -32.43 -32.79 29.12
C LEU A 439 -31.68 -32.00 30.20
N SER A 440 -30.35 -31.91 30.12
CA SER A 440 -29.54 -31.04 30.99
C SER A 440 -29.93 -29.57 30.83
N ASN A 441 -30.15 -29.12 29.59
CA ASN A 441 -30.57 -27.75 29.30
C ASN A 441 -31.99 -27.47 29.83
N VAL A 442 -32.93 -28.40 29.67
CA VAL A 442 -34.28 -28.27 30.25
C VAL A 442 -34.18 -28.05 31.76
N ARG A 443 -33.43 -28.90 32.47
CA ARG A 443 -33.29 -28.81 33.94
C ARG A 443 -32.70 -27.47 34.38
N LYS A 444 -31.66 -27.01 33.69
CA LYS A 444 -30.91 -25.80 34.09
C LYS A 444 -31.63 -24.51 33.70
N HIS A 445 -32.38 -24.51 32.61
CA HIS A 445 -32.81 -23.26 31.96
C HIS A 445 -34.32 -23.18 31.65
N ALA A 446 -35.03 -24.29 31.45
CA ALA A 446 -36.41 -24.23 30.96
C ALA A 446 -37.47 -24.04 32.05
N ARG A 447 -37.23 -24.49 33.29
CA ARG A 447 -38.26 -24.62 34.35
C ARG A 447 -39.52 -25.36 33.88
N ALA A 448 -39.34 -26.37 33.03
CA ALA A 448 -40.42 -27.16 32.47
C ALA A 448 -41.00 -28.14 33.50
N SER A 449 -42.30 -28.44 33.38
CA SER A 449 -42.95 -29.52 34.14
C SER A 449 -43.05 -30.82 33.33
N GLU A 450 -42.91 -30.73 32.01
CA GLU A 450 -42.97 -31.87 31.09
C GLU A 450 -42.00 -31.69 29.92
N VAL A 451 -41.38 -32.80 29.49
CA VAL A 451 -40.54 -32.89 28.29
C VAL A 451 -40.99 -34.07 27.43
N SER A 452 -41.10 -33.87 26.13
CA SER A 452 -41.27 -34.96 25.17
C SER A 452 -40.01 -35.14 24.32
N ILE A 453 -39.60 -36.40 24.17
CA ILE A 453 -38.49 -36.81 23.31
C ILE A 453 -39.07 -37.76 22.27
N ARG A 454 -38.89 -37.40 20.99
CA ARG A 454 -39.36 -38.22 19.86
C ARG A 454 -38.18 -38.59 18.99
N LEU A 455 -38.02 -39.87 18.71
CA LEU A 455 -37.03 -40.41 17.79
C LEU A 455 -37.75 -41.14 16.67
N ARG A 456 -37.78 -40.55 15.46
CA ARG A 456 -38.57 -41.07 14.34
C ARG A 456 -37.80 -40.98 13.01
N HIS A 457 -38.06 -41.87 12.08
CA HIS A 457 -37.58 -41.69 10.71
C HIS A 457 -38.41 -40.61 10.00
N SER A 458 -37.79 -39.50 9.61
CA SER A 458 -38.45 -38.48 8.77
C SER A 458 -38.44 -38.89 7.30
N SER A 459 -37.47 -39.71 6.89
CA SER A 459 -37.39 -40.36 5.58
C SER A 459 -36.59 -41.67 5.73
N PRO A 460 -36.56 -42.56 4.71
CA PRO A 460 -35.73 -43.76 4.75
C PRO A 460 -34.23 -43.50 4.90
N ARG A 461 -33.80 -42.23 4.79
CA ARG A 461 -32.39 -41.81 4.86
C ARG A 461 -32.12 -40.79 5.96
N THR A 462 -33.10 -40.43 6.78
CA THR A 462 -32.95 -39.38 7.80
C THR A 462 -33.69 -39.73 9.07
N LEU A 463 -32.96 -39.78 10.18
CA LEU A 463 -33.49 -39.91 11.52
C LEU A 463 -33.71 -38.51 12.09
N MET A 464 -34.87 -38.28 12.71
CA MET A 464 -35.20 -37.03 13.38
C MET A 464 -35.29 -37.27 14.88
N VAL A 465 -34.47 -36.54 15.63
CA VAL A 465 -34.54 -36.41 17.09
C VAL A 465 -35.23 -35.09 17.39
N ALA A 466 -36.35 -35.12 18.11
CA ALA A 466 -37.03 -33.91 18.57
C ALA A 466 -37.13 -33.93 20.09
N ILE A 467 -36.61 -32.89 20.74
CA ILE A 467 -36.71 -32.67 22.19
C ILE A 467 -37.56 -31.41 22.37
N THR A 468 -38.67 -31.54 23.09
CA THR A 468 -39.65 -30.48 23.26
C THR A 468 -39.97 -30.30 24.74
N ASP A 469 -39.88 -29.08 25.25
CA ASP A 469 -40.27 -28.74 26.62
C ASP A 469 -41.44 -27.76 26.65
N ASN A 470 -42.13 -27.68 27.79
CA ASN A 470 -43.24 -26.75 28.03
C ASN A 470 -42.84 -25.54 28.91
N GLY A 471 -41.54 -25.21 28.97
CA GLY A 471 -40.98 -24.23 29.88
C GLY A 471 -41.06 -22.77 29.40
N LEU A 472 -40.06 -21.98 29.78
CA LEU A 472 -40.00 -20.53 29.49
C LEU A 472 -39.66 -20.19 28.03
N GLY A 473 -39.10 -21.14 27.26
CA GLY A 473 -38.58 -20.91 25.91
C GLY A 473 -37.26 -20.13 25.90
N LEU A 474 -36.70 -19.92 24.70
CA LEU A 474 -35.43 -19.21 24.45
C LEU A 474 -35.64 -17.69 24.25
N PRO A 475 -34.62 -16.85 24.49
CA PRO A 475 -34.68 -15.41 24.20
C PRO A 475 -34.99 -15.09 22.72
N ARG A 476 -35.75 -14.02 22.44
CA ARG A 476 -36.06 -13.59 21.06
C ARG A 476 -34.81 -13.06 20.35
N GLY A 477 -34.52 -13.54 19.14
CA GLY A 477 -33.40 -13.08 18.32
C GLY A 477 -32.05 -13.73 18.66
N PHE A 478 -32.05 -14.94 19.23
CA PHE A 478 -30.82 -15.64 19.61
C PHE A 478 -29.97 -16.01 18.37
N ASP A 479 -28.66 -15.78 18.47
CA ASP A 479 -27.65 -16.30 17.55
C ASP A 479 -26.82 -17.33 18.31
N LEU A 480 -26.65 -18.52 17.73
CA LEU A 480 -25.81 -19.59 18.27
C LEU A 480 -24.37 -19.11 18.55
N ALA A 481 -23.85 -18.19 17.73
CA ALA A 481 -22.52 -17.59 17.92
C ALA A 481 -22.48 -16.56 19.06
N ALA A 482 -23.60 -15.90 19.38
CA ALA A 482 -23.70 -14.97 20.50
C ALA A 482 -23.84 -15.70 21.85
N LEU A 483 -24.60 -16.80 21.90
CA LEU A 483 -24.79 -17.62 23.11
C LEU A 483 -23.49 -18.27 23.62
N ALA A 484 -22.53 -18.53 22.72
CA ALA A 484 -21.19 -19.02 23.08
C ALA A 484 -20.37 -18.01 23.91
N ARG A 485 -20.58 -16.70 23.70
CA ARG A 485 -19.91 -15.63 24.47
C ARG A 485 -20.49 -15.44 25.87
N GLU A 486 -21.74 -15.85 26.09
CA GLU A 486 -22.46 -15.72 27.36
C GLU A 486 -22.40 -17.00 28.24
N GLY A 487 -21.58 -17.99 27.85
CA GLY A 487 -21.35 -19.21 28.66
C GLY A 487 -22.40 -20.31 28.52
N HIS A 488 -23.29 -20.23 27.53
CA HIS A 488 -24.31 -21.24 27.25
C HIS A 488 -23.78 -22.35 26.31
N TYR A 489 -22.84 -23.16 26.80
CA TYR A 489 -22.13 -24.19 26.01
C TYR A 489 -22.97 -25.40 25.58
N GLY A 490 -24.16 -25.63 26.16
CA GLY A 490 -24.95 -26.83 25.92
C GLY A 490 -25.52 -26.93 24.49
N LEU A 491 -26.06 -25.84 23.94
CA LEU A 491 -26.58 -25.81 22.57
C LEU A 491 -25.46 -25.83 21.52
N LEU A 492 -24.31 -25.22 21.84
CA LEU A 492 -23.11 -25.29 21.00
C LEU A 492 -22.59 -26.73 20.89
N GLY A 493 -22.51 -27.45 22.02
CA GLY A 493 -22.11 -28.86 22.04
C GLY A 493 -23.09 -29.81 21.35
N ILE A 494 -24.38 -29.45 21.23
CA ILE A 494 -25.34 -30.16 20.37
C ILE A 494 -25.03 -29.84 18.90
N SER A 495 -24.88 -28.55 18.55
CA SER A 495 -24.59 -28.11 17.18
C SER A 495 -23.31 -28.72 16.61
N GLU A 496 -22.23 -28.76 17.39
CA GLU A 496 -20.96 -29.38 17.00
C GLU A 496 -21.11 -30.87 16.70
N ARG A 497 -21.84 -31.60 17.54
CA ARG A 497 -22.11 -33.03 17.34
C ARG A 497 -22.98 -33.30 16.11
N VAL A 498 -23.98 -32.46 15.87
CA VAL A 498 -24.84 -32.57 14.69
C VAL A 498 -24.05 -32.29 13.40
N ALA A 499 -23.17 -31.29 13.41
CA ALA A 499 -22.30 -30.98 12.27
C ALA A 499 -21.33 -32.13 11.95
N LEU A 500 -20.81 -32.83 12.95
CA LEU A 500 -19.96 -34.01 12.76
C LEU A 500 -20.69 -35.20 12.13
N LEU A 501 -21.99 -35.30 12.34
CA LEU A 501 -22.85 -36.31 11.72
C LEU A 501 -23.40 -35.87 10.36
N GLU A 502 -22.96 -34.72 9.83
CA GLU A 502 -23.51 -34.11 8.60
C GLU A 502 -25.02 -33.83 8.69
N GLY A 503 -25.51 -33.61 9.93
CA GLY A 503 -26.90 -33.34 10.22
C GLY A 503 -27.27 -31.86 10.23
N ARG A 504 -28.56 -31.56 10.45
CA ARG A 504 -29.07 -30.20 10.61
C ARG A 504 -29.71 -30.03 11.98
N LEU A 505 -29.38 -28.95 12.66
CA LEU A 505 -29.98 -28.55 13.93
C LEU A 505 -30.93 -27.39 13.66
N HIS A 506 -32.15 -27.50 14.18
CA HIS A 506 -33.16 -26.47 14.15
C HIS A 506 -33.70 -26.25 15.56
N VAL A 507 -33.70 -25.00 16.02
CA VAL A 507 -34.15 -24.65 17.36
C VAL A 507 -35.18 -23.54 17.25
N GLN A 508 -36.35 -23.76 17.84
CA GLN A 508 -37.46 -22.80 17.80
C GLN A 508 -38.19 -22.72 19.14
N ASN A 509 -38.87 -21.60 19.38
CA ASN A 509 -39.79 -21.47 20.52
C ASN A 509 -41.19 -21.94 20.15
N GLN A 510 -41.89 -22.53 21.11
CA GLN A 510 -43.27 -22.91 20.93
C GLN A 510 -44.23 -21.72 21.14
N PRO A 511 -45.36 -21.66 20.39
CA PRO A 511 -46.35 -20.59 20.53
C PRO A 511 -46.97 -20.47 21.93
N GLY A 512 -46.98 -21.54 22.73
CA GLY A 512 -47.58 -21.61 24.06
C GLY A 512 -46.59 -21.54 25.24
N GLY A 513 -45.30 -21.28 24.98
CA GLY A 513 -44.22 -21.41 25.96
C GLY A 513 -43.42 -22.71 25.75
N GLY A 514 -42.10 -22.65 25.94
CA GLY A 514 -41.16 -23.77 25.78
C GLY A 514 -40.33 -23.71 24.50
N ALA A 515 -39.36 -24.62 24.36
CA ALA A 515 -38.51 -24.73 23.20
C ALA A 515 -38.62 -26.11 22.53
N ILE A 516 -38.36 -26.13 21.22
CA ILE A 516 -38.19 -27.34 20.44
C ILE A 516 -36.79 -27.36 19.83
N ILE A 517 -36.06 -28.43 20.11
CA ILE A 517 -34.77 -28.75 19.50
C ILE A 517 -35.01 -29.92 18.56
N GLN A 518 -34.90 -29.67 17.25
CA GLN A 518 -35.01 -30.68 16.22
C GLN A 518 -33.65 -30.92 15.58
N VAL A 519 -33.28 -32.18 15.48
CA VAL A 519 -32.01 -32.61 14.91
C VAL A 519 -32.30 -33.65 13.84
N GLU A 520 -31.88 -33.37 12.62
CA GLU A 520 -31.95 -34.28 11.48
C GLU A 520 -30.57 -34.89 11.24
N ILE A 521 -30.47 -36.23 11.29
CA ILE A 521 -29.22 -36.98 11.10
C ILE A 521 -29.37 -37.93 9.92
N PRO A 522 -28.41 -38.01 8.98
CA PRO A 522 -28.39 -39.01 7.92
C PRO A 522 -28.34 -40.44 8.49
N HIS A 523 -29.25 -41.31 8.06
CA HIS A 523 -29.28 -42.72 8.47
C HIS A 523 -28.33 -43.55 7.57
N PRO A 524 -27.31 -44.23 8.12
CA PRO A 524 -26.45 -45.11 7.35
C PRO A 524 -27.21 -46.41 7.04
N ARG A 525 -27.70 -46.54 5.80
CA ARG A 525 -28.36 -47.69 5.14
C ARG A 525 -29.89 -47.57 5.00
N VAL A 526 -30.32 -47.26 3.78
CA VAL A 526 -31.22 -48.15 3.00
C VAL A 526 -30.60 -48.29 1.61
N ASN A 527 -30.01 -49.46 1.35
CA ASN A 527 -29.54 -49.85 0.03
C ASN A 527 -30.71 -50.51 -0.70
N VAL A 528 -31.59 -49.74 -1.36
CA VAL A 528 -32.58 -50.32 -2.29
C VAL A 528 -31.87 -50.64 -3.61
N ARG A 529 -31.09 -51.72 -3.62
CA ARG A 529 -30.79 -52.47 -4.84
C ARG A 529 -31.76 -53.65 -4.88
N GLU A 530 -32.98 -53.42 -5.39
CA GLU A 530 -33.83 -54.44 -6.05
C GLU A 530 -35.22 -53.88 -6.44
N GLN A 531 -35.30 -52.72 -7.10
CA GLN A 531 -36.49 -52.39 -7.94
C GLN A 531 -36.15 -51.75 -9.30
N SER A 532 -34.87 -51.56 -9.64
CA SER A 532 -34.46 -51.02 -10.93
C SER A 532 -34.14 -52.08 -12.00
N ALA A 533 -34.21 -53.38 -11.67
CA ALA A 533 -33.87 -54.47 -12.60
C ALA A 533 -35.05 -54.98 -13.44
N THR A 534 -36.29 -54.52 -13.22
CA THR A 534 -37.47 -54.97 -13.99
C THR A 534 -38.10 -53.87 -14.85
N ARG A 535 -37.40 -52.76 -15.09
CA ARG A 535 -37.91 -51.65 -15.93
C ARG A 535 -37.07 -51.29 -17.16
N ILE A 536 -36.06 -52.09 -17.52
CA ILE A 536 -35.27 -51.93 -18.76
C ILE A 536 -35.46 -53.11 -19.75
N LEU A 537 -36.55 -53.89 -19.62
CA LEU A 537 -36.94 -54.89 -20.65
C LEU A 537 -38.37 -54.74 -21.18
N ARG A 538 -39.06 -53.63 -20.91
CA ARG A 538 -40.33 -53.28 -21.57
C ARG A 538 -40.47 -51.77 -21.76
N ALA A 539 -39.66 -51.20 -22.64
CA ALA A 539 -40.04 -50.09 -23.50
C ALA A 539 -39.02 -50.05 -24.63
N LYS A 540 -39.53 -49.89 -25.85
CA LYS A 540 -38.84 -49.94 -27.13
C LYS A 540 -37.63 -49.02 -27.23
#